data_AF-A0A424HJM2-F1
#
_entry.id   AF-A0A424HJM2-F1
#
_cell.length_a   1.000
_cell.length_b   1.000
_cell.length_c   1.000
_cell.angle_alpha   90.00
_cell.angle_beta   90.00
_cell.angle_gamma   90.00
#
_symmetry.space_group_name_H-M   'P 1'
#
loop_
_entity.id
_entity.type
_entity.pdbx_description
1 polymer ?
#
loop_
_entity_poly.entity_id
_entity_poly.type
_entity_poly.pdbx_seq_one_letter_code
_entity_poly.pdbx_strand_id
1 'polypeptide(L)'
;MFKRLQKKTRKVHRYVSLIVSVQLLLWTISGLYFSFTKIENVRGEQYLVEQPSVETKIQTDFISSDEAFNAVRNQTTLLPNEIELIENQKAGSEYRGRDLPLYKVVTEDESGKEINAYLDPYSGELLALRSTQWRIWDWMWGVHIMDWVERDHIDNIFLKVFSILALVTSLSGMILFIRK
;
A
#
# COMPACT_ATOMS: atom_id res chain seq x y z
N MET A 1 -51.44 -6.80 4.49
CA MET A 1 -50.14 -6.98 5.17
C MET A 1 -48.97 -7.15 4.19
N PHE A 2 -49.05 -8.06 3.21
CA PHE A 2 -47.98 -8.36 2.24
C PHE A 2 -47.46 -7.18 1.40
N LYS A 3 -48.33 -6.33 0.83
CA LYS A 3 -47.90 -5.16 0.03
C LYS A 3 -47.10 -4.12 0.82
N ARG A 4 -47.35 -3.96 2.13
CA ARG A 4 -46.61 -3.03 3.00
C ARG A 4 -45.20 -3.57 3.31
N LEU A 5 -45.08 -4.89 3.50
CA LEU A 5 -43.80 -5.56 3.73
C LEU A 5 -42.91 -5.47 2.49
N GLN A 6 -43.46 -5.73 1.30
CA GLN A 6 -42.75 -5.59 0.02
C GLN A 6 -42.24 -4.16 -0.23
N LYS A 7 -43.04 -3.12 0.08
CA LYS A 7 -42.60 -1.72 -0.04
C LYS A 7 -41.44 -1.38 0.90
N LYS A 8 -41.43 -1.91 2.13
CA LYS A 8 -40.32 -1.73 3.07
C LYS A 8 -39.05 -2.44 2.58
N THR A 9 -39.15 -3.68 2.12
CA THR A 9 -38.00 -4.45 1.58
C THR A 9 -37.36 -3.73 0.40
N ARG A 10 -38.14 -3.19 -0.54
CA ARG A 10 -37.62 -2.41 -1.67
C ARG A 10 -36.93 -1.11 -1.24
N LYS A 11 -37.48 -0.42 -0.22
CA LYS A 11 -36.86 0.80 0.31
C LYS A 11 -35.51 0.48 0.97
N VAL A 12 -35.44 -0.55 1.80
CA VAL A 12 -34.19 -1.01 2.44
C VAL A 12 -33.17 -1.44 1.40
N HIS A 13 -33.55 -2.31 0.46
CA HIS A 13 -32.67 -2.75 -0.62
C HIS A 13 -32.08 -1.56 -1.38
N ARG A 14 -32.88 -0.54 -1.72
CA ARG A 14 -32.37 0.64 -2.44
C ARG A 14 -31.25 1.38 -1.68
N TYR A 15 -31.37 1.57 -0.37
CA TYR A 15 -30.34 2.26 0.41
C TYR A 15 -29.10 1.39 0.63
N VAL A 16 -29.28 0.10 0.93
CA VAL A 16 -28.16 -0.84 1.07
C VAL A 16 -27.40 -0.98 -0.24
N SER A 17 -28.11 -1.15 -1.36
CA SER A 17 -27.52 -1.20 -2.70
C SER A 17 -26.76 0.06 -3.04
N LEU A 18 -27.23 1.25 -2.63
CA LEU A 18 -26.48 2.48 -2.87
C LEU A 18 -25.12 2.47 -2.16
N ILE A 19 -25.07 2.08 -0.89
CA ILE A 19 -23.82 1.99 -0.11
C ILE A 19 -22.88 0.97 -0.74
N VAL A 20 -23.40 -0.23 -1.07
CA VAL A 20 -22.62 -1.30 -1.72
C VAL A 20 -22.11 -0.84 -3.08
N SER A 21 -22.93 -0.18 -3.89
CA SER A 21 -22.52 0.32 -5.22
C SER A 21 -21.43 1.38 -5.12
N VAL A 22 -21.47 2.27 -4.12
CA VAL A 22 -20.39 3.23 -3.88
C VAL A 22 -19.09 2.50 -3.55
N GLN A 23 -19.11 1.51 -2.67
CA GLN A 23 -17.91 0.72 -2.36
C GLN A 23 -17.38 -0.04 -3.58
N LEU A 24 -18.26 -0.68 -4.37
CA LEU A 24 -17.87 -1.37 -5.61
C LEU A 24 -17.28 -0.41 -6.64
N LEU A 25 -17.76 0.84 -6.70
CA LEU A 25 -17.19 1.88 -7.54
C LEU A 25 -15.77 2.24 -7.09
N LEU A 26 -15.53 2.40 -5.78
CA LEU A 26 -14.19 2.63 -5.25
C LEU A 26 -13.24 1.46 -5.57
N TRP A 27 -13.71 0.21 -5.45
CA TRP A 27 -12.95 -0.98 -5.87
C TRP A 27 -12.64 -1.00 -7.36
N THR A 28 -13.61 -0.63 -8.20
CA THR A 28 -13.40 -0.55 -9.65
C THR A 28 -12.36 0.52 -9.99
N ILE A 29 -12.46 1.70 -9.40
CA ILE A 29 -11.53 2.82 -9.65
C ILE A 29 -10.11 2.43 -9.21
N SER A 30 -9.95 1.85 -8.03
CA SER A 30 -8.64 1.41 -7.52
C SER A 30 -8.07 0.24 -8.32
N GLY A 31 -8.89 -0.75 -8.68
CA GLY A 31 -8.48 -1.85 -9.55
C GLY A 31 -8.04 -1.38 -10.94
N LEU A 32 -8.75 -0.41 -11.52
CA LEU A 32 -8.37 0.21 -12.78
C LEU A 32 -7.04 0.96 -12.65
N TYR A 33 -6.86 1.73 -11.57
CA TYR A 33 -5.57 2.38 -11.30
C TYR A 33 -4.42 1.36 -11.24
N PHE A 34 -4.60 0.23 -10.56
CA PHE A 34 -3.57 -0.82 -10.51
C PHE A 34 -3.28 -1.43 -11.88
N SER A 35 -4.28 -1.59 -12.75
CA SER A 35 -4.04 -2.17 -14.08
C SER A 35 -3.20 -1.28 -15.00
N PHE A 36 -3.21 0.04 -14.79
CA PHE A 36 -2.42 0.99 -15.58
C PHE A 36 -1.09 1.39 -14.93
N THR A 37 -0.87 1.01 -13.66
CA THR A 37 0.33 1.40 -12.91
C THR A 37 1.36 0.27 -12.94
N LYS A 38 2.53 0.54 -13.50
CA LYS A 38 3.67 -0.39 -13.47
C LYS A 38 4.16 -0.58 -12.03
N ILE A 39 4.17 -1.82 -11.56
CA ILE A 39 4.51 -2.15 -10.17
C ILE A 39 6.00 -1.91 -9.88
N GLU A 40 6.84 -2.05 -10.88
CA GLU A 40 8.29 -1.81 -10.83
C GLU A 40 8.55 -0.34 -10.48
N ASN A 41 7.80 0.58 -11.10
CA ASN A 41 7.90 2.01 -10.84
C ASN A 41 7.41 2.38 -9.43
N VAL A 42 6.38 1.68 -8.94
CA VAL A 42 5.86 1.83 -7.58
C VAL A 42 6.88 1.37 -6.55
N ARG A 43 7.58 0.26 -6.82
CA ARG A 43 8.65 -0.27 -5.96
C ARG A 43 9.93 0.56 -5.99
N GLY A 44 10.08 1.41 -6.99
CA GLY A 44 11.26 2.24 -7.17
C GLY A 44 12.38 1.55 -7.96
N GLU A 45 12.09 0.46 -8.67
CA GLU A 45 13.11 -0.31 -9.41
C GLU A 45 13.81 0.53 -10.48
N GLN A 46 13.14 1.56 -11.01
CA GLN A 46 13.73 2.50 -11.97
C GLN A 46 14.91 3.33 -11.42
N TYR A 47 15.06 3.38 -10.09
CA TYR A 47 16.15 4.10 -9.42
C TYR A 47 17.30 3.18 -9.03
N LEU A 48 17.13 1.86 -9.15
CA LEU A 48 18.15 0.88 -8.78
C LEU A 48 19.22 0.81 -9.86
N VAL A 49 20.47 0.65 -9.42
CA VAL A 49 21.61 0.40 -10.30
C VAL A 49 21.95 -1.09 -10.20
N GLU A 50 22.19 -1.74 -11.35
CA GLU A 50 22.64 -3.14 -11.36
C GLU A 50 23.96 -3.28 -10.61
N GLN A 51 23.93 -4.02 -9.50
CA GLN A 51 25.12 -4.29 -8.71
C GLN A 51 25.70 -5.67 -9.04
N PRO A 52 27.02 -5.81 -9.14
CA PRO A 52 27.66 -7.12 -9.02
C PRO A 52 27.34 -7.66 -7.62
N SER A 53 26.97 -8.93 -7.51
CA SER A 53 26.61 -9.60 -6.26
C SER A 53 27.65 -9.33 -5.16
N VAL A 54 27.32 -8.45 -4.21
CA VAL A 54 28.18 -8.15 -3.07
C VAL A 54 27.95 -9.23 -2.02
N GLU A 55 29.04 -9.87 -1.55
CA GLU A 55 28.98 -10.77 -0.39
C GLU A 55 28.42 -10.00 0.81
N THR A 56 27.33 -10.52 1.40
CA THR A 56 26.74 -10.00 2.64
C THR A 56 27.80 -10.01 3.74
N LYS A 57 28.39 -8.85 4.04
CA LYS A 57 29.26 -8.70 5.21
C LYS A 57 28.37 -8.80 6.45
N ILE A 58 28.58 -9.83 7.25
CA ILE A 58 27.96 -9.94 8.57
C ILE A 58 28.73 -8.98 9.50
N GLN A 59 28.29 -7.72 9.52
CA GLN A 59 28.77 -6.71 10.45
C GLN A 59 27.88 -6.70 11.70
N THR A 60 28.48 -6.59 12.87
CA THR A 60 27.76 -6.58 14.15
C THR A 60 27.38 -5.19 14.63
N ASP A 61 28.05 -4.17 14.08
CA ASP A 61 27.88 -2.77 14.47
C ASP A 61 27.14 -2.01 13.37
N PHE A 62 26.45 -0.93 13.75
CA PHE A 62 25.80 -0.06 12.77
C PHE A 62 26.84 0.64 11.89
N ILE A 63 26.55 0.70 10.59
CA ILE A 63 27.31 1.49 9.64
C ILE A 63 27.17 2.98 9.97
N SER A 64 28.23 3.75 9.69
CA SER A 64 28.20 5.20 9.85
C SER A 64 27.24 5.88 8.87
N SER A 65 26.82 7.11 9.17
CA SER A 65 25.97 7.90 8.27
C SER A 65 26.58 8.09 6.88
N ASP A 66 27.91 8.28 6.80
CA ASP A 66 28.62 8.40 5.53
C ASP A 66 28.61 7.09 4.73
N GLU A 67 28.77 5.95 5.40
CA GLU A 67 28.66 4.63 4.79
C GLU A 67 27.24 4.36 4.28
N ALA A 68 26.22 4.74 5.05
CA ALA A 68 24.83 4.63 4.61
C ALA A 68 24.55 5.49 3.36
N PHE A 69 25.06 6.73 3.33
CA PHE A 69 24.94 7.58 2.14
C PHE A 69 25.67 7.00 0.92
N ASN A 70 26.85 6.42 1.13
CA ASN A 70 27.58 5.75 0.05
C ASN A 70 26.85 4.49 -0.41
N ALA A 71 26.24 3.73 0.50
CA ALA A 71 25.43 2.56 0.15
C ALA A 71 24.25 2.94 -0.74
N VAL A 72 23.55 4.06 -0.44
CA VAL A 72 22.49 4.60 -1.30
C VAL A 72 23.02 4.98 -2.68
N ARG A 73 24.11 5.77 -2.75
CA ARG A 73 24.70 6.22 -4.04
C ARG A 73 25.22 5.07 -4.89
N ASN A 74 25.63 3.97 -4.27
CA ASN A 74 26.12 2.80 -4.97
C ASN A 74 24.96 1.94 -5.51
N GLN A 75 23.86 1.80 -4.76
CA GLN A 75 22.72 0.95 -5.11
C GLN A 75 21.66 1.69 -5.93
N THR A 76 21.70 3.02 -5.96
CA THR A 76 20.67 3.85 -6.58
C THR A 76 21.26 5.05 -7.31
N THR A 77 20.46 5.66 -8.18
CA THR A 77 20.77 6.94 -8.84
C THR A 77 20.44 8.16 -7.98
N LEU A 78 20.06 7.97 -6.71
CA LEU A 78 19.51 9.00 -5.85
C LEU A 78 20.59 9.72 -5.03
N LEU A 79 20.32 10.98 -4.72
CA LEU A 79 21.20 11.83 -3.93
C LEU A 79 20.72 11.86 -2.46
N PRO A 80 21.49 11.31 -1.50
CA PRO A 80 21.09 11.29 -0.10
C PRO A 80 21.37 12.63 0.58
N ASN A 81 20.42 13.07 1.41
CA ASN A 81 20.42 14.37 2.08
C ASN A 81 20.46 14.24 3.60
N GLU A 82 19.56 13.43 4.18
CA GLU A 82 19.39 13.30 5.63
C GLU A 82 19.21 11.82 6.00
N ILE A 83 19.61 11.43 7.20
CA ILE A 83 19.44 10.08 7.73
C ILE A 83 18.79 10.09 9.11
N GLU A 84 17.84 9.19 9.31
CA GLU A 84 17.09 8.99 10.55
C GLU A 84 17.17 7.50 10.94
N LEU A 85 17.54 7.20 12.19
CA LEU A 85 17.47 5.84 12.73
C LEU A 85 16.06 5.56 13.27
N ILE A 86 15.47 4.47 12.82
CA ILE A 86 14.15 4.01 13.25
C ILE A 86 14.33 2.74 14.09
N GLU A 87 14.01 2.86 15.37
CA GLU A 87 14.13 1.75 16.33
C GLU A 87 12.77 1.18 16.74
N ASN A 88 11.71 1.94 16.55
CA ASN A 88 10.37 1.58 17.04
C ASN A 88 9.38 1.43 15.89
N GLN A 89 8.52 0.43 15.99
CA GLN A 89 7.41 0.25 15.06
C GLN A 89 6.39 1.38 15.25
N LYS A 90 5.82 1.85 14.14
CA LYS A 90 4.74 2.84 14.12
C LYS A 90 3.66 2.42 13.15
N ALA A 91 2.43 2.31 13.66
CA ALA A 91 1.25 1.95 12.88
C ALA A 91 1.10 2.86 11.64
N GLY A 92 0.88 2.24 10.47
CA GLY A 92 0.73 2.95 9.19
C GLY A 92 1.98 3.66 8.68
N SER A 93 3.17 3.35 9.19
CA SER A 93 4.43 3.86 8.65
C SER A 93 4.73 3.32 7.25
N GLU A 94 5.63 3.97 6.51
CA GLU A 94 6.06 3.47 5.18
C GLU A 94 7.01 2.25 5.28
N TYR A 95 7.54 1.99 6.48
CA TYR A 95 8.47 0.90 6.78
C TYR A 95 7.82 -0.28 7.52
N ARG A 96 6.50 -0.27 7.70
CA ARG A 96 5.77 -1.35 8.35
C ARG A 96 6.03 -2.71 7.68
N GLY A 97 6.04 -3.76 8.50
CA GLY A 97 6.35 -5.13 8.06
C GLY A 97 7.84 -5.41 7.80
N ARG A 98 8.73 -4.50 8.21
CA ARG A 98 10.18 -4.70 8.16
C ARG A 98 10.75 -4.94 9.55
N ASP A 99 11.86 -5.66 9.58
CA ASP A 99 12.67 -5.86 10.78
C ASP A 99 13.35 -4.54 11.15
N LEU A 100 13.36 -4.24 12.45
CA LEU A 100 14.00 -3.06 13.01
C LEU A 100 15.28 -3.48 13.75
N PRO A 101 16.29 -2.61 13.86
CA PRO A 101 16.32 -1.19 13.46
C PRO A 101 16.48 -0.95 11.95
N LEU A 102 16.11 0.24 11.47
CA LEU A 102 16.23 0.66 10.07
C LEU A 102 16.85 2.06 9.94
N TYR A 103 17.68 2.27 8.93
CA TYR A 103 18.01 3.62 8.48
C TYR A 103 17.02 4.09 7.43
N LYS A 104 16.41 5.24 7.68
CA LYS A 104 15.65 6.00 6.68
C LYS A 104 16.53 7.14 6.19
N VAL A 105 16.95 7.03 4.95
CA VAL A 105 17.70 8.07 4.24
C VAL A 105 16.73 8.84 3.35
N VAL A 106 16.60 10.13 3.59
CA VAL A 106 15.85 11.04 2.71
C VAL A 106 16.74 11.33 1.51
N THR A 107 16.24 11.05 0.32
CA THR A 107 16.96 11.21 -0.95
C THR A 107 16.16 12.03 -1.94
N GLU A 108 16.83 12.59 -2.94
CA GLU A 108 16.21 13.27 -4.07
C GLU A 108 16.67 12.65 -5.39
N ASP A 109 15.77 12.61 -6.38
CA ASP A 109 16.15 12.33 -7.76
C ASP A 109 16.66 13.60 -8.49
N GLU A 110 17.17 13.42 -9.71
CA GLU A 110 17.68 14.53 -10.54
C GLU A 110 16.62 15.63 -10.82
N SER A 111 15.33 15.31 -10.67
CA SER A 111 14.22 16.24 -10.82
C SER A 111 13.81 16.92 -9.52
N GLY A 112 14.52 16.67 -8.42
CA GLY A 112 14.24 17.23 -7.09
C GLY A 112 13.06 16.57 -6.37
N LYS A 113 12.66 15.36 -6.77
CA LYS A 113 11.58 14.63 -6.10
C LYS A 113 12.12 13.81 -4.94
N GLU A 114 11.54 14.03 -3.77
CA GLU A 114 11.90 13.31 -2.55
C GLU A 114 11.46 11.84 -2.58
N ILE A 115 12.40 10.96 -2.21
CA ILE A 115 12.23 9.51 -2.08
C ILE A 115 12.88 9.08 -0.77
N ASN A 116 12.15 8.34 0.06
CA ASN A 116 12.73 7.74 1.26
C ASN A 116 13.34 6.39 0.90
N ALA A 117 14.64 6.24 1.14
CA ALA A 117 15.36 4.98 1.03
C ALA A 117 15.48 4.34 2.42
N TYR A 118 15.09 3.08 2.54
CA TYR A 118 15.21 2.31 3.77
C TYR A 118 16.34 1.31 3.62
N LEU A 119 17.28 1.34 4.56
CA LEU A 119 18.46 0.49 4.56
C LEU A 119 18.54 -0.31 5.86
N ASP A 120 19.10 -1.51 5.75
CA ASP A 120 19.58 -2.26 6.89
C ASP A 120 20.80 -1.54 7.51
N PRO A 121 20.74 -1.14 8.79
CA PRO A 121 21.83 -0.41 9.45
C PRO A 121 23.08 -1.26 9.67
N TYR A 122 23.04 -2.59 9.55
CA TYR A 122 24.22 -3.44 9.71
C TYR A 122 24.91 -3.74 8.38
N SER A 123 24.14 -4.08 7.34
CA SER A 123 24.69 -4.48 6.04
C SER A 123 24.80 -3.32 5.04
N GLY A 124 24.02 -2.25 5.23
CA GLY A 124 23.83 -1.21 4.23
C GLY A 124 22.99 -1.65 3.02
N GLU A 125 22.31 -2.80 3.10
CA GLU A 125 21.43 -3.27 2.03
C GLU A 125 20.20 -2.36 1.90
N LEU A 126 19.87 -1.98 0.67
CA LEU A 126 18.65 -1.22 0.38
C LEU A 126 17.43 -2.14 0.41
N LEU A 127 16.57 -1.96 1.43
CA LEU A 127 15.39 -2.80 1.67
C LEU A 127 14.12 -2.29 0.99
N ALA A 128 14.00 -0.97 0.78
CA ALA A 128 12.86 -0.37 0.11
C ALA A 128 13.12 1.06 -0.34
N LEU A 129 12.45 1.46 -1.43
CA LEU A 129 12.28 2.85 -1.83
C LEU A 129 10.81 3.23 -1.68
N ARG A 130 10.56 4.43 -1.14
CA ARG A 130 9.22 4.99 -0.90
C ARG A 130 9.12 6.36 -1.55
N SER A 131 8.60 6.35 -2.77
CA SER A 131 8.34 7.56 -3.56
C SER A 131 6.90 8.04 -3.40
N THR A 132 6.58 9.22 -3.90
CA THR A 132 5.17 9.69 -4.00
C THR A 132 4.28 8.74 -4.81
N GLN A 133 4.84 8.07 -5.83
CA GLN A 133 4.07 7.07 -6.59
C GLN A 133 3.70 5.88 -5.71
N TRP A 134 4.65 5.43 -4.88
CA TRP A 134 4.40 4.40 -3.88
C TRP A 134 3.32 4.82 -2.89
N ARG A 135 3.36 6.05 -2.36
CA ARG A 135 2.38 6.57 -1.40
C ARG A 135 0.95 6.59 -1.96
N ILE A 136 0.80 6.98 -3.23
CA ILE A 136 -0.50 6.96 -3.92
C ILE A 136 -0.98 5.51 -4.10
N TRP A 137 -0.08 4.62 -4.53
CA TRP A 137 -0.40 3.21 -4.68
C TRP A 137 -0.81 2.59 -3.34
N ASP A 138 -0.08 2.89 -2.26
CA ASP A 138 -0.35 2.42 -0.91
C ASP A 138 -1.70 2.89 -0.39
N TRP A 139 -2.02 4.17 -0.60
CA TRP A 139 -3.32 4.70 -0.25
C TRP A 139 -4.46 4.01 -1.01
N MET A 140 -4.31 3.84 -2.33
CA MET A 140 -5.28 3.12 -3.16
C MET A 140 -5.43 1.67 -2.71
N TRP A 141 -4.34 1.03 -2.31
CA TRP A 141 -4.33 -0.33 -1.79
C TRP A 141 -5.12 -0.44 -0.49
N GLY A 142 -4.91 0.48 0.46
CA GLY A 142 -5.69 0.52 1.69
C GLY A 142 -7.19 0.71 1.47
N VAL A 143 -7.57 1.58 0.51
CA VAL A 143 -8.98 1.74 0.10
C VAL A 143 -9.52 0.44 -0.53
N HIS A 144 -8.71 -0.24 -1.34
CA HIS A 144 -9.11 -1.45 -2.04
C HIS A 144 -9.34 -2.62 -1.08
N ILE A 145 -8.45 -2.85 -0.13
CA ILE A 145 -8.57 -3.97 0.81
C ILE A 145 -9.38 -3.61 2.07
N MET A 146 -9.81 -2.35 2.19
CA MET A 146 -10.54 -1.81 3.35
C MET A 146 -9.77 -1.93 4.68
N ASP A 147 -8.45 -1.81 4.60
CA ASP A 147 -7.54 -1.69 5.73
C ASP A 147 -6.83 -0.34 5.59
N TRP A 148 -7.20 0.65 6.39
CA TRP A 148 -6.78 2.04 6.17
C TRP A 148 -5.50 2.42 6.90
N VAL A 149 -5.08 1.61 7.87
CA VAL A 149 -3.93 1.91 8.74
C VAL A 149 -2.74 1.06 8.33
N GLU A 150 -2.83 -0.26 8.52
CA GLU A 150 -1.70 -1.17 8.31
C GLU A 150 -1.60 -1.64 6.85
N ARG A 151 -2.72 -1.69 6.13
CA ARG A 151 -2.79 -1.98 4.69
C ARG A 151 -2.10 -3.30 4.30
N ASP A 152 -2.15 -4.28 5.17
CA ASP A 152 -1.47 -5.58 5.07
C ASP A 152 -2.44 -6.76 5.26
N HIS A 153 -3.53 -6.57 6.01
CA HIS A 153 -4.50 -7.62 6.31
C HIS A 153 -5.66 -7.62 5.32
N ILE A 154 -5.57 -8.46 4.29
CA ILE A 154 -6.68 -8.69 3.33
C ILE A 154 -7.84 -9.44 4.01
N ASP A 155 -7.60 -10.17 5.10
CA ASP A 155 -8.63 -10.93 5.81
C ASP A 155 -9.35 -10.14 6.92
N ASN A 156 -9.29 -8.80 6.89
CA ASN A 156 -9.93 -7.95 7.89
C ASN A 156 -11.48 -8.07 7.90
N ILE A 157 -12.08 -7.65 9.02
CA ILE A 157 -13.53 -7.74 9.24
C ILE A 157 -14.34 -6.88 8.27
N PHE A 158 -13.83 -5.70 7.88
CA PHE A 158 -14.54 -4.77 7.00
C PHE A 158 -14.70 -5.37 5.61
N LEU A 159 -13.62 -5.92 5.04
CA LEU A 159 -13.66 -6.57 3.74
C LEU A 159 -14.60 -7.77 3.74
N LYS A 160 -14.56 -8.61 4.78
CA LYS A 160 -15.45 -9.77 4.94
C LYS A 160 -16.93 -9.33 4.97
N VAL A 161 -17.27 -8.33 5.78
CA VAL A 161 -18.65 -7.81 5.90
C VAL A 161 -19.13 -7.22 4.57
N PHE A 162 -18.33 -6.37 3.92
CA PHE A 162 -18.71 -5.77 2.64
C PHE A 162 -18.83 -6.79 1.51
N SER A 163 -17.99 -7.83 1.50
CA SER A 163 -18.07 -8.91 0.51
C SER A 163 -19.38 -9.70 0.64
N ILE A 164 -19.77 -10.05 1.87
CA ILE A 164 -21.04 -10.73 2.15
C ILE A 164 -22.23 -9.82 1.80
N LEU A 165 -22.18 -8.54 2.20
CA LEU A 165 -23.22 -7.57 1.88
C LEU A 165 -23.37 -7.38 0.36
N ALA A 166 -22.27 -7.29 -0.37
CA ALA A 166 -22.28 -7.17 -1.83
C ALA A 166 -22.91 -8.40 -2.48
N LEU A 167 -22.55 -9.61 -2.03
CA LEU A 167 -23.12 -10.86 -2.52
C LEU A 167 -24.64 -10.93 -2.27
N VAL A 168 -25.07 -10.71 -1.03
CA VAL A 168 -26.50 -10.75 -0.66
C VAL A 168 -27.29 -9.69 -1.43
N THR A 169 -26.73 -8.49 -1.57
CA THR A 169 -27.36 -7.38 -2.27
C THR A 169 -27.49 -7.67 -3.77
N SER A 170 -26.44 -8.24 -4.40
CA SER A 170 -26.46 -8.66 -5.80
C SER A 170 -27.52 -9.73 -6.06
N LEU A 171 -27.55 -10.79 -5.24
CA LEU A 171 -28.57 -11.84 -5.31
C LEU A 171 -29.99 -11.28 -5.11
N SER A 172 -30.17 -10.43 -4.10
CA SER A 172 -31.46 -9.77 -3.85
C SER A 172 -31.89 -8.90 -5.03
N GLY A 173 -30.97 -8.21 -5.69
CA GLY A 173 -31.24 -7.39 -6.87
C GLY A 173 -31.76 -8.24 -8.03
N MET A 174 -31.09 -9.36 -8.34
CA MET A 174 -31.54 -10.30 -9.37
C MET A 174 -32.93 -10.87 -9.07
N ILE A 175 -33.18 -11.29 -7.82
CA ILE A 175 -34.48 -11.82 -7.42
C ILE A 175 -35.58 -10.75 -7.57
N LEU A 176 -35.32 -9.51 -7.16
CA LEU A 176 -36.29 -8.42 -7.31
C LEU A 176 -36.54 -8.04 -8.77
N PHE A 177 -35.54 -8.21 -9.64
CA PHE A 177 -35.67 -7.99 -11.08
C PHE A 177 -36.52 -9.07 -11.77
N ILE A 178 -36.34 -10.35 -11.39
CA ILE A 178 -37.11 -11.47 -11.95
C ILE A 178 -38.56 -11.47 -11.41
N ARG A 179 -38.75 -11.14 -10.13
CA ARG A 179 -40.09 -11.06 -9.49
C ARG A 179 -40.82 -9.74 -9.78
N LYS A 180 -40.46 -9.08 -10.87
CA LYS A 180 -41.02 -7.80 -11.30
C LYS A 180 -42.35 -8.02 -12.03
#